data_AF-K2DN55-F1
#
_entry.id   AF-K2DN55-F1
#
_cell.length_a   1.000
_cell.length_b   1.000
_cell.length_c   1.000
_cell.angle_alpha   90.00
_cell.angle_beta   90.00
_cell.angle_gamma   90.00
#
_symmetry.space_group_name_H-M   'P 1'
#
loop_
_entity.id
_entity.type
_entity.pdbx_description
1 polymer ?
#
loop_
_entity_poly.entity_id
_entity_poly.type
_entity_poly.pdbx_seq_one_letter_code
_entity_poly.pdbx_strand_id
1 'polypeptide(L)'
;TAVKRLIENENWPVEVVACEFETAVVDVLVAKTLRAAKQFNAKCILLAGGVSANTQLRARMKEEAGNVPVFVPSLKYCTDNAVYIASAAYYNQGVKPLDQIQANPSLGVMDRV
;
A
#
# COMPACT_ATOMS: atom_id res chain seq x y z
N THR A 1 -11.65 18.65 -3.13
CA THR A 1 -10.18 18.50 -3.36
C THR A 1 -9.79 19.35 -4.56
N ALA A 2 -8.49 19.61 -4.78
CA ALA A 2 -8.02 20.38 -5.95
C ALA A 2 -8.48 19.76 -7.28
N VAL A 3 -8.37 18.43 -7.40
CA VAL A 3 -8.87 17.63 -8.54
C VAL A 3 -10.36 17.90 -8.81
N LYS A 4 -11.20 17.87 -7.77
CA LYS A 4 -12.64 18.15 -7.90
C LYS A 4 -12.91 19.54 -8.48
N ARG A 5 -12.17 20.57 -8.02
CA ARG A 5 -12.32 21.95 -8.51
C ARG A 5 -11.91 22.09 -9.98
N LEU A 6 -10.89 21.35 -10.41
CA LEU A 6 -10.38 21.39 -11.78
C LEU A 6 -11.39 20.77 -12.76
N ILE A 7 -12.06 19.69 -12.35
CA ILE A 7 -13.16 19.08 -13.12
C ILE A 7 -14.37 20.03 -13.17
N GLU A 8 -14.78 20.59 -12.02
CA GLU A 8 -16.01 21.38 -11.92
C GLU A 8 -15.90 22.78 -12.55
N ASN A 9 -14.73 23.43 -12.50
CA ASN A 9 -14.58 24.84 -12.93
C ASN A 9 -13.82 25.02 -14.24
N GLU A 10 -12.91 24.11 -14.58
CA GLU A 10 -12.05 24.25 -15.77
C GLU A 10 -12.45 23.31 -16.91
N ASN A 11 -13.53 22.52 -16.73
CA ASN A 11 -14.16 21.69 -17.74
C ASN A 11 -13.21 20.70 -18.44
N TRP A 12 -12.23 20.17 -17.70
CA TRP A 12 -11.32 19.14 -18.18
C TRP A 12 -12.02 17.76 -18.31
N PRO A 13 -11.64 16.92 -19.29
CA PRO A 13 -12.14 15.55 -19.37
C PRO A 13 -11.76 14.74 -18.12
N VAL A 14 -12.74 14.07 -17.51
CA VAL A 14 -12.56 13.33 -16.24
C VAL A 14 -11.52 12.23 -16.38
N GLU A 15 -11.52 11.54 -17.51
CA GLU A 15 -10.58 10.47 -17.86
C GLU A 15 -9.13 10.96 -17.93
N VAL A 16 -8.90 12.17 -18.45
CA VAL A 16 -7.56 12.78 -18.51
C VAL A 16 -7.09 13.10 -17.10
N VAL A 17 -7.94 13.76 -16.32
CA VAL A 17 -7.62 14.12 -14.93
C VAL A 17 -7.35 12.88 -14.08
N ALA A 18 -8.13 11.81 -14.26
CA ALA A 18 -7.95 10.55 -13.55
C ALA A 18 -6.60 9.86 -13.91
N CYS A 19 -6.27 9.80 -15.20
CA CYS A 19 -5.02 9.23 -15.70
C CYS A 19 -3.79 9.98 -15.17
N GLU A 20 -3.80 11.32 -15.26
CA GLU A 20 -2.70 12.16 -14.78
C GLU A 20 -2.56 12.08 -13.26
N PHE A 21 -3.69 12.02 -12.53
CA PHE A 21 -3.66 11.84 -11.08
C PHE A 21 -3.07 10.48 -10.69
N GLU A 22 -3.52 9.39 -11.32
CA GLU A 22 -2.97 8.04 -11.10
C GLU A 22 -1.47 8.03 -11.37
N THR A 23 -1.06 8.55 -12.52
CA THR A 23 0.35 8.62 -12.95
C THR A 23 1.20 9.39 -11.94
N ALA A 24 0.76 10.56 -11.51
CA ALA A 24 1.47 11.36 -10.51
C ALA A 24 1.60 10.64 -9.15
N VAL A 25 0.55 9.94 -8.72
CA VAL A 25 0.61 9.14 -7.48
C VAL A 25 1.58 7.97 -7.63
N VAL A 26 1.50 7.23 -8.74
CA VAL A 26 2.38 6.09 -9.04
C VAL A 26 3.84 6.52 -9.07
N ASP A 27 4.16 7.60 -9.78
CA ASP A 27 5.54 8.12 -9.89
C ASP A 27 6.12 8.43 -8.51
N VAL A 28 5.36 9.12 -7.65
CA VAL A 28 5.81 9.45 -6.29
C VAL A 28 6.01 8.20 -5.44
N LEU A 29 5.09 7.24 -5.50
CA LEU A 29 5.18 6.01 -4.73
C LEU A 29 6.35 5.15 -5.16
N VAL A 30 6.55 4.97 -6.47
CA VAL A 30 7.68 4.20 -7.02
C VAL A 30 9.00 4.85 -6.66
N ALA A 31 9.18 6.14 -6.97
CA ALA A 31 10.43 6.86 -6.69
C ALA A 31 10.81 6.81 -5.20
N LYS A 32 9.84 7.04 -4.29
CA LYS A 32 10.11 7.00 -2.84
C LYS A 32 10.41 5.59 -2.35
N THR A 33 9.70 4.58 -2.87
CA THR A 33 9.90 3.18 -2.47
C THR A 33 11.27 2.68 -2.90
N LEU A 34 11.68 2.95 -4.14
CA LEU A 34 13.01 2.54 -4.65
C LEU A 34 14.13 3.25 -3.91
N ARG A 35 13.96 4.54 -3.60
CA ARG A 35 14.91 5.28 -2.76
C ARG A 35 15.06 4.64 -1.38
N ALA A 36 13.95 4.29 -0.74
CA ALA A 36 13.97 3.60 0.56
C ALA A 36 14.61 2.21 0.45
N ALA A 37 14.26 1.42 -0.58
CA ALA A 37 14.83 0.10 -0.81
C ALA A 37 16.35 0.16 -0.94
N LYS A 38 16.89 1.14 -1.67
CA LYS A 38 18.33 1.39 -1.78
C LYS A 38 18.93 1.84 -0.44
N GLN A 39 18.30 2.79 0.25
CA GLN A 39 18.80 3.34 1.51
C GLN A 39 18.92 2.27 2.60
N PHE A 40 17.94 1.37 2.70
CA PHE A 40 17.89 0.33 3.73
C PHE A 40 18.44 -1.02 3.27
N ASN A 41 19.03 -1.09 2.07
CA ASN A 41 19.48 -2.33 1.43
C ASN A 41 18.42 -3.44 1.52
N ALA A 42 17.18 -3.10 1.14
CA ALA A 42 16.02 -3.97 1.31
C ALA A 42 16.18 -5.24 0.48
N LYS A 43 15.86 -6.39 1.09
CA LYS A 43 15.91 -7.69 0.42
C LYS A 43 14.77 -7.91 -0.57
N CYS A 44 13.67 -7.18 -0.39
CA CYS A 44 12.49 -7.19 -1.25
C CYS A 44 11.61 -5.96 -0.99
N ILE A 45 10.67 -5.73 -1.89
CA ILE A 45 9.59 -4.76 -1.75
C ILE A 45 8.27 -5.52 -1.62
N LEU A 46 7.45 -5.15 -0.64
CA LEU A 46 6.12 -5.70 -0.42
C LEU A 46 5.08 -4.61 -0.69
N LEU A 47 4.17 -4.85 -1.64
CA LEU A 47 3.01 -3.99 -1.88
C LEU A 47 1.78 -4.58 -1.16
N ALA A 48 1.16 -3.79 -0.28
CA ALA A 48 -0.02 -4.16 0.49
C ALA A 48 -1.02 -2.99 0.60
N GLY A 49 -2.23 -3.26 1.09
CA GLY A 49 -3.31 -2.28 1.23
C GLY A 49 -4.07 -2.05 -0.08
N GLY A 50 -5.25 -1.42 -0.01
CA GLY A 50 -6.17 -1.31 -1.15
C GLY A 50 -5.55 -0.67 -2.40
N VAL A 51 -4.68 0.33 -2.23
CA VAL A 51 -3.96 0.99 -3.34
C VAL A 51 -3.05 0.02 -4.08
N SER A 52 -2.54 -1.04 -3.43
CA SER A 52 -1.74 -2.07 -4.11
C SER A 52 -2.54 -2.86 -5.14
N ALA A 53 -3.88 -2.78 -5.17
CA ALA A 53 -4.70 -3.36 -6.24
C ALA A 53 -4.51 -2.68 -7.60
N ASN A 54 -3.98 -1.45 -7.62
CA ASN A 54 -3.71 -0.68 -8.82
C ASN A 54 -2.71 -1.40 -9.75
N THR A 55 -3.11 -1.62 -11.00
CA THR A 55 -2.32 -2.39 -11.98
C THR A 55 -1.12 -1.62 -12.49
N GLN A 56 -1.25 -0.30 -12.71
CA GLN A 56 -0.15 0.56 -13.16
C GLN A 56 0.97 0.61 -12.11
N LEU A 57 0.62 0.77 -10.83
CA LEU A 57 1.56 0.74 -9.70
C LEU A 57 2.31 -0.59 -9.63
N ARG A 58 1.60 -1.72 -9.77
CA ARG A 58 2.23 -3.06 -9.78
C ARG A 58 3.23 -3.21 -10.91
N ALA A 59 2.85 -2.77 -12.11
CA ALA A 59 3.69 -2.88 -13.29
C ALA A 59 4.96 -2.03 -13.14
N ARG A 60 4.79 -0.73 -12.86
CA ARG A 60 5.89 0.24 -12.70
C ARG A 60 6.84 -0.16 -11.57
N MET A 61 6.31 -0.58 -10.41
CA MET A 61 7.17 -1.01 -9.30
C MET A 61 8.01 -2.24 -9.66
N LYS A 62 7.43 -3.22 -10.37
CA LYS A 62 8.16 -4.43 -10.81
C LYS A 62 9.21 -4.12 -11.86
N GLU A 63 8.89 -3.26 -12.81
CA GLU A 63 9.79 -2.83 -13.87
C GLU A 63 10.99 -2.07 -13.32
N GLU A 64 10.75 -1.11 -12.41
CA GLU A 64 11.80 -0.21 -11.93
C GLU A 64 12.56 -0.74 -10.70
N ALA A 65 12.08 -1.79 -10.02
CA ALA A 65 12.78 -2.39 -8.88
C ALA A 65 14.08 -3.13 -9.26
N GLY A 66 14.32 -3.35 -10.55
CA GLY A 66 15.50 -4.06 -11.04
C GLY A 66 15.60 -5.46 -10.42
N ASN A 67 16.68 -5.71 -9.68
CA ASN A 67 16.92 -7.02 -9.05
C ASN A 67 16.24 -7.18 -7.68
N VAL A 68 15.62 -6.14 -7.13
CA VAL A 68 14.91 -6.23 -5.84
C VAL A 68 13.57 -6.92 -6.08
N PRO A 69 13.30 -8.10 -5.52
CA PRO A 69 12.05 -8.80 -5.73
C PRO A 69 10.86 -7.99 -5.22
N VAL A 70 9.81 -7.86 -6.03
CA VAL A 70 8.56 -7.19 -5.66
C VAL A 70 7.47 -8.23 -5.48
N PHE A 71 6.94 -8.33 -4.27
CA PHE A 71 5.81 -9.21 -3.95
C PHE A 71 4.53 -8.40 -3.76
N VAL A 72 3.45 -8.90 -4.34
CA VAL A 72 2.12 -8.32 -4.21
C VAL A 72 1.12 -9.48 -4.12
N PRO A 73 0.17 -9.44 -3.17
CA PRO A 73 -0.82 -10.50 -3.05
C PRO A 73 -1.81 -10.48 -4.22
N SER A 74 -2.57 -11.57 -4.37
CA SER A 74 -3.72 -11.61 -5.29
C SER A 74 -4.74 -10.54 -4.92
N LEU A 75 -5.47 -10.00 -5.90
CA LEU A 75 -6.39 -8.86 -5.70
C LEU A 75 -7.39 -9.03 -4.55
N LYS A 76 -7.95 -10.24 -4.36
CA LYS A 76 -8.87 -10.56 -3.26
C LYS A 76 -8.30 -10.38 -1.86
N TYR A 77 -6.98 -10.27 -1.74
CA TYR A 77 -6.28 -10.10 -0.48
C TYR A 77 -5.65 -8.71 -0.35
N CYS A 78 -5.85 -7.76 -1.26
CA CYS A 78 -5.20 -6.45 -1.17
C CYS A 78 -5.90 -5.47 -0.21
N THR A 79 -7.22 -5.59 -0.06
CA THR A 79 -8.01 -4.79 0.87
C THR A 79 -8.11 -5.48 2.23
N ASP A 80 -8.55 -4.74 3.25
CA ASP A 80 -8.71 -5.26 4.60
C ASP A 80 -9.55 -6.55 4.61
N ASN A 81 -8.97 -7.60 5.20
CA ASN A 81 -9.58 -8.92 5.27
C ASN A 81 -9.04 -9.70 6.47
N ALA A 82 -9.80 -10.70 6.93
CA ALA A 82 -9.46 -11.48 8.11
C ALA A 82 -8.19 -12.33 7.94
N VAL A 83 -7.77 -12.63 6.70
CA VAL A 83 -6.54 -13.41 6.45
C VAL A 83 -5.32 -12.64 6.94
N TYR A 84 -5.26 -11.32 6.75
CA TYR A 84 -4.19 -10.49 7.30
C TYR A 84 -4.05 -10.65 8.82
N ILE A 85 -5.18 -10.55 9.54
CA ILE A 85 -5.21 -10.63 10.99
C ILE A 85 -4.85 -12.05 11.47
N ALA A 86 -5.41 -13.08 10.83
CA ALA A 86 -5.11 -14.47 11.14
C ALA A 86 -3.64 -14.82 10.89
N SER A 87 -3.05 -14.37 9.77
CA SER A 87 -1.63 -14.55 9.48
C SER A 87 -0.76 -13.83 10.50
N ALA A 88 -1.08 -12.57 10.84
CA ALA A 88 -0.34 -11.83 11.87
C ALA A 88 -0.39 -12.54 13.23
N ALA A 89 -1.55 -13.05 13.65
CA ALA A 89 -1.70 -13.81 14.88
C ALA A 89 -0.90 -15.13 14.86
N TYR A 90 -0.93 -15.85 13.72
CA TYR A 90 -0.20 -17.10 13.53
C TYR A 90 1.32 -16.91 13.67
N TYR A 91 1.87 -15.83 13.07
CA TYR A 91 3.31 -15.57 13.12
C TYR A 91 3.78 -14.88 14.41
N ASN A 92 2.95 -14.05 15.06
CA ASN A 92 3.34 -13.33 16.28
C ASN A 92 3.17 -14.12 17.58
N GLN A 93 2.62 -15.35 17.54
CA GLN A 93 2.53 -16.31 18.66
C GLN A 93 2.28 -15.64 20.03
N GLY A 94 1.04 -15.29 20.31
CA GLY A 94 0.64 -14.72 21.59
C GLY A 94 -0.84 -14.92 21.84
N VAL A 95 -1.17 -15.85 22.74
CA VAL A 95 -2.55 -16.03 23.20
C VAL A 95 -2.71 -15.27 24.50
N LYS A 96 -3.58 -14.26 24.50
CA LYS A 96 -3.96 -13.52 25.72
C LYS A 96 -5.31 -14.03 26.22
N PRO A 97 -5.51 -14.10 27.55
CA PRO A 97 -6.83 -14.24 28.13
C PRO A 97 -7.79 -13.17 27.59
N LEU A 98 -9.05 -13.52 27.36
CA LEU A 98 -10.03 -12.66 26.70
C LEU A 98 -10.26 -11.35 27.48
N ASP A 99 -10.21 -11.40 28.80
CA ASP A 99 -10.34 -10.27 29.73
C ASP A 99 -9.16 -9.28 29.65
N GLN A 100 -8.05 -9.68 29.02
CA GLN A 100 -6.87 -8.84 28.80
C GLN A 100 -6.81 -8.25 27.38
N ILE A 101 -7.78 -8.57 26.51
CA ILE A 101 -7.84 -8.03 25.15
C ILE A 101 -8.59 -6.69 25.16
N GLN A 102 -7.90 -5.63 24.73
CA GLN A 102 -8.48 -4.29 24.63
C GLN A 102 -8.26 -3.72 23.23
N ALA A 103 -9.27 -3.01 22.71
CA ALA A 103 -9.16 -2.30 21.45
C ALA A 103 -8.38 -0.99 21.65
N ASN A 104 -7.36 -0.75 20.83
CA ASN A 104 -6.62 0.50 20.78
C ASN A 104 -6.74 1.11 19.37
N PRO A 105 -7.54 2.18 19.17
CA PRO A 105 -7.69 2.83 17.87
C PRO A 105 -6.44 3.58 17.40
N SER A 106 -5.48 3.82 18.29
CA SER A 106 -4.21 4.50 18.01
C SER A 106 -3.01 3.54 17.97
N LEU A 107 -3.26 2.23 17.81
CA LEU A 107 -2.22 1.22 17.73
C LEU A 107 -1.33 1.44 16.50
N GLY A 108 -0.05 1.75 16.73
CA GLY A 108 0.96 1.94 15.70
C GLY A 108 1.55 0.63 15.19
N VAL A 109 2.10 0.66 13.97
CA VAL A 109 2.77 -0.51 13.35
C VAL A 109 4.03 -0.95 14.12
N MET A 110 4.65 -0.03 14.84
CA MET A 110 5.85 -0.29 15.65
C MET A 110 5.52 -0.61 17.11
N ASP A 111 4.24 -0.51 17.50
CA ASP A 111 3.81 -0.84 18.85
C ASP A 111 3.83 -2.35 19.02
N ARG A 112 4.34 -2.82 20.17
CA ARG A 112 4.32 -4.25 20.48
C ARG A 112 2.94 -4.62 21.02
N VAL A 113 2.28 -5.55 20.35
CA VAL A 113 1.06 -6.23 20.79
C VAL A 113 1.36 -7.44 21.65
#